data_AF-A0A517QHZ3-F1
#
_entry.id   AF-A0A517QHZ3-F1
#
_cell.length_a   1.000
_cell.length_b   1.000
_cell.length_c   1.000
_cell.angle_alpha   90.00
_cell.angle_beta   90.00
_cell.angle_gamma   90.00
#
_symmetry.space_group_name_H-M   'P 1'
#
loop_
_entity.id
_entity.type
_entity.pdbx_description
1 polymer ?
#
loop_
_entity_poly.entity_id
_entity_poly.type
_entity_poly.pdbx_seq_one_letter_code
_entity_poly.pdbx_strand_id
1 'polypeptide(L)'
;MTLNIQTHENDALLLPIQALPGSRRNGIIGEHDGHLKVAVTQVPEKGKANKAIIKLLSKELQLSKSQLMIVSGETNSRKKLRITGISSEQLLERLKKFLNR
;
A
#
# COMPACT_ATOMS: atom_id res chain seq x y z
N MET A 1 -0.95 -16.77 2.28
CA MET A 1 -0.75 -15.31 2.43
C MET A 1 0.54 -15.09 3.18
N THR A 2 1.49 -14.40 2.57
CA THR A 2 2.84 -14.15 3.12
C THR A 2 3.19 -12.65 3.19
N LEU A 3 2.18 -11.78 3.22
CA LEU A 3 2.39 -10.35 3.43
C LEU A 3 3.19 -10.09 4.71
N ASN A 4 4.34 -9.44 4.57
CA ASN A 4 5.24 -9.11 5.69
C ASN A 4 4.76 -7.87 6.44
N ILE A 5 3.59 -7.96 7.08
CA ILE A 5 3.03 -6.88 7.89
C ILE A 5 3.79 -6.83 9.22
N GLN A 6 4.44 -5.70 9.51
CA GLN A 6 5.14 -5.50 10.78
C GLN A 6 4.32 -4.56 11.66
N THR A 7 4.10 -4.94 12.92
CA THR A 7 3.47 -4.08 13.94
C THR A 7 4.55 -3.30 14.68
N HIS A 8 4.41 -1.98 14.74
CA HIS A 8 5.29 -1.09 15.51
C HIS A 8 4.63 -0.65 16.81
N GLU A 9 5.45 -0.23 17.79
CA GLU A 9 5.11 0.13 19.19
C GLU A 9 4.08 1.29 19.37
N ASN A 10 3.56 1.86 18.28
CA ASN A 10 2.59 2.97 18.27
C ASN A 10 1.27 2.61 17.57
N ASP A 11 0.81 1.36 17.67
CA ASP A 11 -0.38 0.87 16.93
C ASP A 11 -0.31 1.17 15.42
N ALA A 12 0.92 1.17 14.90
CA ALA A 12 1.22 1.47 13.52
C ALA A 12 1.63 0.18 12.81
N LEU A 13 0.98 -0.12 11.69
CA LEU A 13 1.34 -1.22 10.83
C LEU A 13 2.27 -0.73 9.73
N LEU A 14 3.32 -1.48 9.43
CA LEU A 14 4.15 -1.31 8.25
C LEU A 14 3.77 -2.38 7.24
N LEU A 15 3.13 -1.94 6.17
CA LEU A 15 2.81 -2.77 5.03
C LEU A 15 3.84 -2.53 3.92
N PRO A 16 4.64 -3.54 3.54
CA PRO A 16 5.52 -3.42 2.40
C PRO A 16 4.69 -3.50 1.12
N ILE A 17 4.86 -2.50 0.25
CA ILE A 17 4.14 -2.38 -1.01
C ILE A 17 5.12 -2.29 -2.17
N GLN A 18 4.72 -2.80 -3.33
CA GLN A 18 5.44 -2.68 -4.58
C GLN A 18 4.64 -1.79 -5.53
N ALA A 19 5.13 -0.58 -5.72
CA ALA A 19 4.59 0.40 -6.65
C ALA A 19 4.94 0.03 -8.10
N LEU A 20 3.92 -0.02 -8.95
CA LEU A 20 4.01 -0.21 -10.39
C LEU A 20 3.50 1.05 -11.10
N PRO A 21 4.34 2.10 -11.20
CA PRO A 21 3.97 3.34 -11.87
C PRO A 21 3.86 3.17 -13.39
N GLY A 22 3.14 4.06 -14.07
CA GLY A 22 2.93 3.98 -15.52
C GLY A 22 2.05 2.79 -15.97
N SER A 23 1.28 2.21 -15.06
CA SER A 23 0.36 1.12 -15.38
C SER A 23 -0.83 1.61 -16.20
N ARG A 24 -1.46 0.73 -16.99
CA ARG A 24 -2.68 1.07 -17.76
C ARG A 24 -3.90 1.40 -16.89
N ARG A 25 -3.91 0.95 -15.63
CA ARG A 25 -5.00 1.14 -14.67
C ARG A 25 -4.49 1.34 -13.25
N ASN A 26 -5.28 2.04 -12.45
CA ASN A 26 -5.05 2.17 -11.01
C ASN A 26 -5.72 1.02 -10.27
N GLY A 27 -5.00 0.29 -9.42
CA GLY A 27 -5.57 -0.81 -8.64
C GLY A 27 -4.56 -1.60 -7.83
N ILE A 28 -5.07 -2.31 -6.82
CA ILE A 28 -4.31 -3.35 -6.12
C ILE A 28 -4.33 -4.59 -7.01
N ILE A 29 -3.15 -5.07 -7.39
CA ILE A 29 -3.00 -6.21 -8.30
C ILE A 29 -2.98 -7.54 -7.55
N GLY A 30 -2.45 -7.54 -6.31
CA GLY A 30 -2.31 -8.73 -5.48
C GLY A 30 -1.11 -8.61 -4.54
N GLU A 31 -0.69 -9.73 -3.94
CA GLU A 31 0.57 -9.82 -3.20
C GLU A 31 1.61 -10.57 -4.05
N HIS A 32 2.87 -10.19 -3.90
CA HIS A 32 3.99 -10.90 -4.49
C HIS A 32 5.20 -10.75 -3.58
N ASP A 33 5.84 -11.88 -3.23
CA ASP A 33 7.06 -11.90 -2.43
C ASP A 33 6.92 -11.10 -1.11
N GLY A 34 5.77 -11.28 -0.44
CA GLY A 34 5.43 -10.56 0.78
C GLY A 34 5.15 -9.06 0.63
N HIS A 35 5.09 -8.53 -0.60
CA HIS A 35 4.77 -7.13 -0.91
C HIS A 35 3.40 -6.99 -1.57
N LEU A 36 2.63 -5.97 -1.19
CA LEU A 36 1.38 -5.65 -1.88
C LEU A 36 1.66 -4.91 -3.20
N LYS A 37 1.33 -5.51 -4.34
CA LYS A 37 1.46 -4.89 -5.65
C LYS A 37 0.37 -3.85 -5.87
N VAL A 38 0.78 -2.61 -6.07
CA VAL A 38 -0.10 -1.47 -6.31
C VAL A 38 0.27 -0.83 -7.65
N ALA A 39 -0.65 -0.92 -8.61
CA ALA A 39 -0.51 -0.32 -9.92
C ALA A 39 -1.11 1.09 -9.92
N VAL A 40 -0.35 2.06 -10.45
CA VAL A 40 -0.82 3.42 -10.66
C VAL A 40 -0.46 3.91 -12.05
N THR A 41 -1.32 4.70 -12.67
CA THR A 41 -1.12 5.30 -13.99
C THR A 41 -0.11 6.44 -13.94
N GLN A 42 0.07 7.05 -12.77
CA GLN A 42 1.00 8.15 -12.56
C GLN A 42 2.44 7.68 -12.72
N VAL A 43 3.22 8.47 -13.43
CA VAL A 43 4.67 8.31 -13.57
C VAL A 43 5.40 8.54 -12.23
N PRO A 44 6.57 7.93 -11.99
CA PRO A 44 7.34 8.07 -10.75
C PRO A 44 8.08 9.41 -10.68
N GLU A 45 7.41 10.51 -11.00
CA GLU A 45 8.00 11.85 -11.08
C GLU A 45 7.55 12.72 -9.90
N LYS A 46 8.48 13.36 -9.20
CA LYS A 46 8.24 14.35 -8.13
C LYS A 46 7.15 13.93 -7.11
N GLY A 47 7.11 12.65 -6.72
CA GLY A 47 6.15 12.13 -5.74
C GLY A 47 4.69 12.00 -6.23
N LYS A 48 4.40 12.20 -7.52
CA LYS A 48 3.04 12.01 -8.09
C LYS A 48 2.55 10.58 -7.92
N ALA A 49 3.41 9.59 -8.15
CA ALA A 49 3.08 8.18 -7.91
C ALA A 49 2.74 7.91 -6.43
N ASN A 50 3.51 8.48 -5.49
CA ASN A 50 3.25 8.33 -4.05
C ASN A 50 1.86 8.86 -3.67
N LYS A 51 1.49 10.05 -4.15
CA LYS A 51 0.17 10.63 -3.92
C LYS A 51 -0.94 9.77 -4.53
N ALA A 52 -0.73 9.22 -5.72
CA ALA A 52 -1.68 8.34 -6.38
C ALA A 52 -1.89 7.04 -5.61
N ILE A 53 -0.81 6.43 -5.11
CA ILE A 53 -0.85 5.21 -4.29
C ILE A 53 -1.65 5.48 -3.01
N ILE A 54 -1.34 6.55 -2.26
CA ILE A 54 -2.06 6.90 -1.03
C ILE A 54 -3.54 7.14 -1.33
N LYS A 55 -3.86 7.85 -2.42
CA LYS A 55 -5.25 8.11 -2.83
C LYS A 55 -6.00 6.82 -3.18
N LEU A 56 -5.34 5.91 -3.91
CA LEU A 56 -5.91 4.62 -4.27
C LEU A 56 -6.14 3.76 -3.04
N LEU A 57 -5.12 3.58 -2.20
CA LEU A 57 -5.21 2.76 -0.99
C LEU A 57 -6.22 3.32 0.01
N SER A 58 -6.27 4.65 0.18
CA SER A 58 -7.29 5.31 1.00
C SER A 58 -8.71 4.93 0.55
N LYS A 59 -8.95 4.90 -0.76
CA LYS A 59 -10.26 4.53 -1.33
C LYS A 59 -10.54 3.03 -1.20
N GLU A 60 -9.60 2.18 -1.62
CA GLU A 60 -9.75 0.73 -1.65
C GLU A 60 -9.83 0.11 -0.25
N LEU A 61 -9.03 0.63 0.67
CA LEU A 61 -8.99 0.21 2.05
C LEU A 61 -9.96 1.02 2.92
N GLN A 62 -10.69 2.01 2.42
CA GLN A 62 -11.57 2.86 3.24
C GLN A 62 -10.86 3.43 4.48
N LEU A 63 -9.66 3.97 4.27
CA LEU A 63 -8.82 4.58 5.31
C LEU A 63 -8.58 6.05 4.97
N SER A 64 -8.41 6.88 5.99
CA SER A 64 -8.10 8.29 5.78
C SER A 64 -6.68 8.45 5.23
N LYS A 65 -6.46 9.45 4.36
CA LYS A 65 -5.10 9.74 3.84
C LYS A 65 -4.10 10.03 4.95
N SER A 66 -4.53 10.64 6.05
CA SER A 66 -3.68 10.91 7.23
C SER A 66 -3.21 9.64 7.94
N GLN A 67 -3.95 8.53 7.80
CA GLN A 67 -3.56 7.23 8.36
C GLN A 67 -2.52 6.54 7.48
N LEU A 68 -2.34 6.96 6.23
CA LEU A 68 -1.50 6.32 5.24
C LEU A 68 -0.28 7.17 4.94
N MET A 69 0.90 6.71 5.35
CA MET A 69 2.15 7.44 5.17
C MET A 69 3.22 6.54 4.57
N ILE A 70 3.85 6.95 3.47
CA ILE A 70 5.01 6.23 2.94
C ILE A 70 6.22 6.65 3.77
N VAL A 71 6.78 5.70 4.53
CA VAL A 71 7.91 5.95 5.44
C VAL A 71 9.25 5.53 4.83
N SER A 72 9.23 4.79 3.72
CA SER A 72 10.46 4.36 3.06
C SER A 72 10.25 4.01 1.58
N GLY A 73 11.33 4.10 0.80
CA GLY A 73 11.35 3.73 -0.61
C GLY A 73 10.85 4.81 -1.57
N GLU A 74 10.92 6.09 -1.23
CA GLU A 74 10.44 7.17 -2.11
C GLU A 74 11.02 7.11 -3.53
N THR A 75 12.31 6.74 -3.64
CA THR A 75 13.06 6.61 -4.89
C THR A 75 12.94 5.23 -5.57
N ASN A 76 12.31 4.24 -4.94
CA ASN A 76 12.27 2.87 -5.45
C ASN A 76 10.83 2.33 -5.57
N SER A 77 10.64 1.25 -6.35
CA SER A 77 9.35 0.59 -6.50
C SER A 77 8.92 -0.12 -5.21
N ARG A 78 9.86 -0.65 -4.43
CA ARG A 78 9.59 -1.22 -3.11
C ARG A 78 9.51 -0.12 -2.07
N LYS A 79 8.33 0.01 -1.44
CA LYS A 79 8.01 1.06 -0.48
C LYS A 79 7.46 0.44 0.80
N LYS A 80 7.62 1.13 1.92
CA LYS A 80 6.96 0.77 3.18
C LYS A 80 5.88 1.79 3.47
N LEU A 81 4.64 1.32 3.58
CA LEU A 81 3.49 2.12 3.93
C LEU A 81 3.19 1.91 5.41
N ARG A 82 3.30 2.98 6.17
CA ARG A 82 2.81 3.05 7.54
C ARG A 82 1.31 3.32 7.51
N ILE A 83 0.58 2.53 8.28
CA ILE A 83 -0.86 2.58 8.43
C ILE A 83 -1.15 2.68 9.93
N THR A 84 -1.93 3.68 10.36
CA THR A 84 -2.32 3.85 11.77
C THR A 84 -3.83 3.77 11.94
N GLY A 85 -4.30 3.42 13.14
CA GLY A 85 -5.73 3.37 13.46
C GLY A 85 -6.49 2.23 12.78
N ILE A 86 -5.81 1.12 12.50
CA ILE A 86 -6.39 -0.14 12.04
C ILE A 86 -5.50 -1.30 12.51
N SER A 87 -6.12 -2.40 12.95
CA SER A 87 -5.40 -3.61 13.36
C SER A 87 -4.95 -4.44 12.15
N SER A 88 -3.91 -5.27 12.33
CA SER A 88 -3.36 -6.12 11.26
C SER A 88 -4.42 -7.04 10.67
N GLU A 89 -5.30 -7.59 11.50
CA GLU A 89 -6.42 -8.44 11.11
C GLU A 89 -7.39 -7.71 10.17
N GLN A 90 -7.88 -6.53 10.57
CA GLN A 90 -8.79 -5.72 9.75
C GLN A 90 -8.16 -5.31 8.41
N LEU A 91 -6.87 -4.96 8.42
CA LEU A 91 -6.15 -4.67 7.18
C LEU A 91 -6.09 -5.89 6.27
N LEU A 92 -5.77 -7.06 6.83
CA LEU A 92 -5.70 -8.31 6.09
C LEU A 92 -7.07 -8.68 5.49
N GLU A 93 -8.16 -8.49 6.23
CA GLU A 93 -9.52 -8.69 5.72
C GLU A 93 -9.84 -7.78 4.54
N ARG A 94 -9.50 -6.50 4.63
CA ARG A 94 -9.66 -5.54 3.52
C ARG A 94 -8.76 -5.88 2.33
N LEU A 95 -7.63 -6.55 2.55
CA LEU A 95 -6.74 -6.99 1.48
C LEU A 95 -7.19 -8.32 0.86
N LYS A 96 -7.81 -9.23 1.62
CA LYS A 96 -8.29 -10.54 1.12
C LYS A 96 -9.12 -10.42 -0.15
N LYS A 97 -10.00 -9.41 -0.25
CA LYS A 97 -10.81 -9.16 -1.46
C LYS A 97 -9.99 -8.86 -2.73
N PHE A 98 -8.74 -8.45 -2.59
CA PHE A 98 -7.82 -8.18 -3.71
C PHE A 98 -6.80 -9.30 -3.95
N LEU A 99 -6.60 -10.18 -2.96
CA LEU A 99 -5.62 -11.26 -3.00
C LEU A 99 -6.23 -12.57 -3.48
N ASN A 100 -7.53 -12.78 -3.24
CA ASN A 100 -8.27 -14.00 -3.61
C ASN A 100 -8.94 -13.92 -4.99
N ARG A 101 -8.36 -13.19 -5.94
CA ARG A 101 -8.96 -12.98 -7.27
C ARG A 101 -8.17 -13.61 -8.40
#